data_AF-A0A2E9I233-F1
#
_entry.id   AF-A0A2E9I233-F1
#
_cell.length_a   1.000
_cell.length_b   1.000
_cell.length_c   1.000
_cell.angle_alpha   90.00
_cell.angle_beta   90.00
_cell.angle_gamma   90.00
#
_symmetry.space_group_name_H-M   'P 1'
#
loop_
_entity.id
_entity.type
_entity.pdbx_description
1 polymer ?
#
loop_
_entity_poly.entity_id
_entity_poly.type
_entity_poly.pdbx_seq_one_letter_code
_entity_poly.pdbx_strand_id
1 'polypeptide(L)'
;MKPFLPLCLAVLMVGAPALAWDRVQQGTFVTWTFQGDEITSYSVAEPAYDEDPAVLNVSLWHAQSGSVGVAIESDLGFGDCPRILASAKGNAHTGVTLVANLNATTLNGVTLHECSTY
;
A
#
# COMPACT_ATOMS: atom_id res chain seq x y z
N MET A 1 -37.03 43.57 23.97
CA MET A 1 -36.28 42.29 23.99
C MET A 1 -36.37 41.68 22.60
N LYS A 2 -35.25 41.49 21.89
CA LYS A 2 -35.18 40.99 20.50
C LYS A 2 -34.50 39.61 20.53
N PRO A 3 -35.06 38.57 19.90
CA PRO A 3 -34.37 37.29 19.84
C PRO A 3 -33.32 37.31 18.72
N PHE A 4 -32.09 36.96 19.08
CA PHE A 4 -31.01 36.62 18.15
C PHE A 4 -31.26 35.20 17.62
N LEU A 5 -31.38 35.04 16.30
CA LEU A 5 -31.29 33.73 15.65
C LEU A 5 -29.80 33.33 15.57
N PRO A 6 -29.39 32.14 16.02
CA PRO A 6 -28.04 31.65 15.77
C PRO A 6 -27.97 31.11 14.35
N LEU A 7 -27.05 31.71 13.58
CA LEU A 7 -26.67 31.26 12.25
C LEU A 7 -25.97 29.91 12.38
N CYS A 8 -26.61 28.83 11.90
CA CYS A 8 -25.99 27.51 11.79
C CYS A 8 -24.79 27.59 10.83
N LEU A 9 -23.59 27.50 11.39
CA LEU A 9 -22.35 27.40 10.64
C LEU A 9 -22.27 25.98 10.04
N ALA A 10 -22.76 25.81 8.82
CA ALA A 10 -22.58 24.58 8.06
C ALA A 10 -21.11 24.48 7.62
N VAL A 11 -20.31 23.77 8.41
CA VAL A 11 -18.95 23.35 8.02
C VAL A 11 -19.13 22.25 6.97
N LEU A 12 -19.06 22.64 5.69
CA LEU A 12 -18.83 21.71 4.59
C LEU A 12 -17.43 21.11 4.78
N MET A 13 -17.36 19.95 5.45
CA MET A 13 -16.18 19.10 5.34
C MET A 13 -16.10 18.65 3.88
N VAL A 14 -15.31 19.37 3.09
CA VAL A 14 -14.85 18.90 1.79
C VAL A 14 -13.95 17.72 2.11
N GLY A 15 -14.52 16.51 2.05
CA GLY A 15 -13.75 15.28 2.14
C GLY A 15 -12.67 15.35 1.09
N ALA A 16 -11.40 15.31 1.52
CA ALA A 16 -10.31 15.12 0.57
C ALA A 16 -10.63 13.86 -0.25
N PRO A 17 -10.46 13.89 -1.58
CA PRO A 17 -10.63 12.68 -2.37
C PRO A 17 -9.73 11.61 -1.74
N ALA A 18 -10.31 10.46 -1.42
CA ALA A 18 -9.53 9.31 -0.99
C ALA A 18 -8.46 9.08 -2.06
N LEU A 19 -7.18 9.12 -1.66
CA LEU A 19 -6.12 8.72 -2.57
C LEU A 19 -6.41 7.28 -2.99
N ALA A 20 -6.28 7.01 -4.29
CA ALA A 20 -6.39 5.68 -4.87
C ALA A 20 -5.53 4.67 -4.07
N TRP A 21 -4.27 5.06 -3.88
CA TRP A 21 -3.31 4.39 -3.00
C TRP A 21 -2.65 5.41 -2.08
N ASP A 22 -2.23 4.96 -0.90
CA ASP A 22 -1.47 5.75 0.06
C ASP A 22 -0.09 5.12 0.33
N ARG A 23 0.89 5.97 0.62
CA ARG A 23 2.24 5.56 1.01
C ARG A 23 2.69 6.40 2.20
N VAL A 24 2.80 5.75 3.35
CA VAL A 24 3.18 6.39 4.61
C VAL A 24 4.49 5.79 5.11
N GLN A 25 5.43 6.65 5.52
CA GLN A 25 6.64 6.22 6.21
C GLN A 25 6.56 6.61 7.69
N GLN A 26 6.81 5.63 8.56
CA GLN A 26 6.86 5.81 10.02
C GLN A 26 8.12 5.16 10.57
N GLY A 27 9.13 5.99 10.86
CA GLY A 27 10.45 5.50 11.23
C GLY A 27 11.07 4.67 10.11
N THR A 28 11.36 3.40 10.39
CA THR A 28 11.95 2.45 9.44
C THR A 28 10.91 1.68 8.63
N PHE A 29 9.62 1.88 8.89
CA PHE A 29 8.55 1.19 8.19
C PHE A 29 7.97 2.06 7.08
N VAL A 30 7.73 1.45 5.92
CA VAL A 30 6.99 2.05 4.81
C VAL A 30 5.76 1.20 4.55
N THR A 31 4.60 1.81 4.68
CA THR A 31 3.30 1.19 4.44
C THR A 31 2.72 1.68 3.13
N TRP A 32 2.30 0.76 2.29
CA TRP A 32 1.47 1.01 1.12
C TRP A 32 0.08 0.45 1.34
N THR A 33 -0.94 1.23 1.03
CA THR A 33 -2.32 0.76 0.99
C THR A 33 -2.95 1.07 -0.36
N PHE A 34 -3.71 0.12 -0.90
CA PHE A 34 -4.38 0.24 -2.19
C PHE A 34 -5.55 -0.73 -2.28
N GLN A 35 -6.47 -0.51 -3.21
CA GLN A 35 -7.59 -1.42 -3.46
C GLN A 35 -7.20 -2.54 -4.43
N GLY A 36 -7.88 -3.67 -4.30
CA GLY A 36 -7.64 -4.85 -5.12
C GLY A 36 -7.91 -4.62 -6.61
N ASP A 37 -8.89 -3.80 -6.96
CA ASP A 37 -9.21 -3.43 -8.36
C ASP A 37 -8.19 -2.49 -9.00
N GLU A 38 -7.33 -1.85 -8.20
CA GLU A 38 -6.23 -1.04 -8.70
C GLU A 38 -5.03 -1.89 -9.16
N ILE A 39 -4.96 -3.16 -8.75
CA ILE A 39 -3.86 -4.07 -9.07
C ILE A 39 -3.93 -4.48 -10.55
N THR A 40 -3.04 -3.93 -11.37
CA THR A 40 -2.91 -4.33 -12.78
C THR A 40 -2.03 -5.56 -12.95
N SER A 41 -0.91 -5.64 -12.23
CA SER A 41 -0.01 -6.79 -12.22
C SER A 41 0.79 -6.86 -10.92
N TYR A 42 1.30 -8.05 -10.61
CA TYR A 42 2.32 -8.25 -9.61
C TYR A 42 3.26 -9.37 -10.03
N SER A 43 4.51 -9.33 -9.56
CA SER A 43 5.51 -10.37 -9.81
C SER A 43 6.55 -10.37 -8.71
N VAL A 44 7.10 -11.55 -8.42
CA VAL A 44 8.31 -11.70 -7.61
C VAL A 44 9.48 -11.92 -8.56
N ALA A 45 10.52 -11.11 -8.42
CA ALA A 45 11.81 -11.34 -9.04
C ALA A 45 12.73 -12.00 -7.99
N GLU A 46 13.14 -13.23 -8.29
CA GLU A 46 14.13 -13.94 -7.49
C GLU A 46 15.50 -13.27 -7.63
N PRO A 47 16.34 -13.30 -6.58
CA PRO A 47 17.64 -12.67 -6.63
C PRO A 47 18.59 -13.41 -7.58
N ALA A 48 19.51 -12.68 -8.21
CA ALA A 48 20.52 -13.25 -9.09
C ALA A 48 21.67 -13.93 -8.33
N TYR A 49 21.89 -13.49 -7.09
CA TYR A 49 22.90 -13.98 -6.16
C TYR A 49 22.28 -14.18 -4.78
N ASP A 50 22.75 -15.14 -4.00
CA ASP A 50 22.18 -15.46 -2.68
C ASP A 50 22.27 -14.28 -1.70
N GLU A 51 23.18 -13.33 -1.93
CA GLU A 51 23.32 -12.12 -1.12
C GLU A 51 22.34 -11.00 -1.49
N ASP A 52 21.67 -11.06 -2.64
CA ASP A 52 20.72 -10.03 -3.06
C ASP A 52 19.31 -10.33 -2.50
N PRO A 53 18.53 -9.30 -2.13
CA PRO A 53 17.14 -9.51 -1.73
C PRO A 53 16.26 -9.86 -2.94
N ALA A 54 15.22 -10.66 -2.71
CA ALA A 54 14.15 -10.82 -3.68
C ALA A 54 13.34 -9.52 -3.81
N VAL A 55 12.70 -9.29 -4.97
CA VAL A 55 11.91 -8.06 -5.22
C VAL A 55 10.46 -8.37 -5.59
N LEU A 56 9.51 -7.84 -4.81
CA LEU A 56 8.09 -7.84 -5.14
C LEU A 56 7.77 -6.55 -5.89
N ASN A 57 7.32 -6.71 -7.13
CA ASN A 57 6.81 -5.62 -7.96
C ASN A 57 5.30 -5.68 -7.99
N VAL A 58 4.61 -4.57 -7.72
CA VAL A 58 3.16 -4.41 -7.87
C VAL A 58 2.91 -3.18 -8.73
N SER A 59 2.12 -3.32 -9.78
CA SER A 59 1.72 -2.23 -10.66
C SER A 59 0.27 -1.87 -10.38
N LEU A 60 0.02 -0.61 -10.05
CA LEU A 60 -1.29 -0.08 -9.74
C LEU A 60 -1.74 0.90 -10.82
N TRP A 61 -3.05 0.98 -11.06
CA TRP A 61 -3.65 1.97 -11.94
C TRP A 61 -4.99 2.45 -11.39
N HIS A 62 -5.23 3.76 -11.49
CA HIS A 62 -6.52 4.36 -11.19
C HIS A 62 -6.81 5.51 -12.17
N ALA A 63 -8.05 5.64 -12.61
CA ALA A 63 -8.43 6.59 -13.67
C ALA A 63 -8.07 8.05 -13.36
N GLN A 64 -8.11 8.45 -12.09
CA GLN A 64 -7.82 9.82 -11.66
C GLN A 64 -6.35 10.02 -11.25
N SER A 65 -5.65 8.95 -10.89
CA SER A 65 -4.31 9.01 -10.27
C SER A 65 -3.20 8.49 -11.19
N GLY A 66 -3.55 7.87 -12.32
CA GLY A 66 -2.60 7.32 -13.28
C GLY A 66 -2.07 5.94 -12.89
N SER A 67 -0.83 5.63 -13.28
CA SER A 67 -0.15 4.38 -12.91
C SER A 67 0.94 4.63 -11.86
N VAL A 68 1.14 3.69 -10.95
CA VAL A 68 2.29 3.66 -10.04
C VAL A 68 2.87 2.25 -9.94
N GLY A 69 4.19 2.16 -9.76
CA GLY A 69 4.89 0.93 -9.44
C GLY A 69 5.33 0.92 -7.98
N VAL A 70 5.03 -0.16 -7.27
CA VAL A 70 5.51 -0.47 -5.93
C VAL A 70 6.59 -1.53 -6.07
N ALA A 71 7.78 -1.27 -5.54
CA ALA A 71 8.87 -2.24 -5.46
C ALA A 71 9.25 -2.41 -3.98
N ILE A 72 9.23 -3.65 -3.49
CA ILE A 72 9.63 -4.00 -2.11
C ILE A 72 10.68 -5.09 -2.18
N GLU A 73 11.82 -4.82 -1.55
CA GLU A 73 12.90 -5.78 -1.37
C GLU A 73 12.68 -6.60 -0.08
N SER A 74 13.03 -7.88 -0.11
CA SER A 74 12.94 -8.75 1.07
C SER A 74 14.01 -9.84 1.07
N ASP A 75 14.85 -9.83 2.11
CA ASP A 75 15.83 -10.89 2.37
C ASP A 75 15.17 -12.21 2.79
N LEU A 76 13.96 -12.14 3.35
CA LEU A 76 13.23 -13.31 3.86
C LEU A 76 12.17 -13.81 2.86
N GLY A 77 12.21 -13.31 1.63
CA GLY A 77 11.20 -13.57 0.61
C GLY A 77 9.83 -12.95 0.95
N PHE A 78 8.79 -13.40 0.25
CA PHE A 78 7.45 -12.78 0.30
C PHE A 78 6.35 -13.67 0.88
N GLY A 79 6.68 -14.89 1.32
CA GLY A 79 5.73 -15.83 1.91
C GLY A 79 4.44 -15.97 1.10
N ASP A 80 3.30 -15.77 1.76
CA ASP A 80 1.96 -15.85 1.16
C ASP A 80 1.54 -14.59 0.40
N CYS A 81 2.36 -13.54 0.36
CA CYS A 81 1.96 -12.26 -0.24
C CYS A 81 1.53 -12.37 -1.71
N PRO A 82 2.21 -13.14 -2.59
CA PRO A 82 1.72 -13.36 -3.95
C PRO A 82 0.32 -13.98 -4.00
N ARG A 83 0.00 -14.91 -3.10
CA ARG A 83 -1.35 -15.51 -2.98
C ARG A 83 -2.38 -14.48 -2.52
N ILE A 84 -2.01 -13.61 -1.57
CA ILE A 84 -2.87 -12.53 -1.08
C ILE A 84 -3.18 -11.55 -2.21
N LEU A 85 -2.14 -11.09 -2.94
CA LEU A 85 -2.30 -10.22 -4.11
C LEU A 85 -3.13 -10.88 -5.21
N ALA A 86 -2.96 -12.19 -5.44
CA ALA A 86 -3.79 -12.96 -6.37
C ALA A 86 -5.27 -12.92 -5.99
N SER A 87 -5.57 -13.03 -4.69
CA SER A 87 -6.95 -13.05 -4.18
C SER A 87 -7.61 -11.67 -4.18
N ALA A 88 -6.84 -10.61 -3.98
CA ALA A 88 -7.34 -9.23 -3.98
C ALA A 88 -7.50 -8.66 -5.40
N LYS A 89 -6.64 -9.05 -6.35
CA LYS A 89 -6.60 -8.47 -7.69
C LYS A 89 -7.96 -8.51 -8.39
N GLY A 90 -8.44 -7.33 -8.80
CA GLY A 90 -9.72 -7.13 -9.49
C GLY A 90 -10.93 -6.98 -8.55
N ASN A 91 -10.73 -6.97 -7.23
CA ASN A 91 -11.79 -6.84 -6.24
C ASN A 91 -11.77 -5.44 -5.58
N ALA A 92 -12.74 -4.60 -5.93
CA ALA A 92 -12.90 -3.24 -5.38
C ALA A 92 -13.36 -3.19 -3.91
N HIS A 93 -13.66 -4.35 -3.31
CA HIS A 93 -14.08 -4.48 -1.92
C HIS A 93 -13.01 -5.11 -1.03
N THR A 94 -11.79 -5.28 -1.54
CA THR A 94 -10.67 -5.84 -0.78
C THR A 94 -9.52 -4.86 -0.83
N GLY A 95 -9.21 -4.26 0.31
CA GLY A 95 -8.01 -3.45 0.44
C GLY A 95 -6.78 -4.35 0.65
N VAL A 96 -5.61 -3.87 0.26
CA VAL A 96 -4.32 -4.50 0.50
C VAL A 96 -3.43 -3.54 1.26
N THR A 97 -2.74 -4.07 2.27
CA THR A 97 -1.69 -3.37 3.01
C THR A 97 -0.37 -4.10 2.83
N LEU A 98 0.66 -3.41 2.37
CA LEU A 98 2.05 -3.89 2.35
C LEU A 98 2.87 -3.05 3.32
N VAL A 99 3.58 -3.70 4.25
CA VAL A 99 4.48 -3.02 5.19
C VAL A 99 5.89 -3.52 4.98
N ALA A 100 6.78 -2.67 4.50
CA ALA A 100 8.21 -2.94 4.41
C ALA A 100 8.93 -2.40 5.66
N ASN A 101 9.86 -3.18 6.22
CA ASN A 101 10.81 -2.69 7.22
C ASN A 101 12.17 -2.48 6.55
N LEU A 102 12.64 -1.23 6.53
CA LEU A 102 13.89 -0.79 5.92
C LEU A 102 15.10 -0.84 6.88
N ASN A 103 14.92 -1.44 8.05
CA ASN A 103 15.99 -1.68 9.02
C ASN A 103 15.75 -3.00 9.76
N ALA A 104 15.47 -4.05 9.00
CA ALA A 104 15.30 -5.40 9.52
C ALA A 104 16.64 -6.01 9.95
N THR A 105 16.61 -6.95 10.89
CA THR A 105 17.82 -7.71 11.27
C THR A 105 18.05 -8.86 10.28
N THR A 106 18.30 -8.52 9.03
CA THR A 106 18.54 -9.43 7.90
C THR A 106 19.85 -9.05 7.18
N LEU A 107 20.22 -9.74 6.11
CA LEU A 107 21.51 -9.54 5.43
C LEU A 107 21.66 -8.12 4.85
N ASN A 108 20.63 -7.62 4.17
CA ASN A 108 20.58 -6.30 3.53
C ASN A 108 19.75 -5.28 4.31
N GLY A 109 19.21 -5.68 5.46
CA GLY A 109 18.45 -4.78 6.32
C GLY A 109 17.02 -4.51 5.84
N VAL A 110 16.50 -5.30 4.90
CA VAL A 110 15.16 -5.10 4.32
C VAL A 110 14.31 -6.37 4.36
N THR A 111 13.03 -6.21 4.71
CA THR A 111 12.05 -7.30 4.63
C THR A 111 10.66 -6.75 4.37
N LEU A 112 9.83 -7.54 3.69
CA LEU A 112 8.39 -7.38 3.79
C LEU A 112 7.95 -7.86 5.19
N HIS A 113 7.55 -6.93 6.05
CA HIS A 113 7.12 -7.21 7.42
C HIS A 113 5.67 -7.72 7.47
N GLU A 114 4.80 -7.15 6.64
CA GLU A 114 3.39 -7.54 6.57
C GLU A 114 2.87 -7.43 5.13
N CYS A 115 1.99 -8.37 4.77
CA CYS A 115 1.14 -8.29 3.60
C CYS A 115 -0.22 -8.86 3.97
N SER A 116 -1.25 -8.02 3.96
CA SER A 116 -2.57 -8.33 4.49
C SER A 116 -3.68 -7.68 3.67
N THR A 117 -4.93 -8.12 3.90
CA THR A 117 -6.13 -7.53 3.33
C THR A 117 -7.04 -6.98 4.42
N TYR A 118 -7.87 -5.99 4.09
CA TYR A 118 -8.89 -5.41 4.97
C TYR A 118 -10.22 -5.15 4.25
#